data_AF-A0A0C1K1W6-F1
#
_entry.id   AF-A0A0C1K1W6-F1
#
_cell.length_a   1.000
_cell.length_b   1.000
_cell.length_c   1.000
_cell.angle_alpha   90.00
_cell.angle_beta   90.00
_cell.angle_gamma   90.00
#
_symmetry.space_group_name_H-M   'P 1'
#
loop_
_entity.id
_entity.type
_entity.pdbx_description
1 polymer ?
#
loop_
_entity_poly.entity_id
_entity_poly.type
_entity_poly.pdbx_seq_one_letter_code
_entity_poly.pdbx_strand_id
1 'polypeptide(L)'
;MSRLKKYLSSKTSNQQNSAAIAYLAALDHIETVSPAISSSIIQELQDERSHLKLIASENFSSLAVQLAMGNLLTDKYAEGYAHHRFYAGCDNIDSIEETASQELIQLFGCEHAYVQPHSGADANLVALWAILIHKIQNPEIEKFGKKL
;
A
#
# COMPACT_ATOMS: atom_id res chain seq x y z
N MET A 1 7.61 30.33 -7.56
CA MET A 1 7.53 29.55 -8.82
C MET A 1 7.53 28.07 -8.44
N SER A 2 6.52 27.31 -8.91
CA SER A 2 6.34 25.89 -8.54
C SER A 2 7.57 25.05 -8.92
N ARG A 3 7.83 23.98 -8.16
CA ARG A 3 8.98 23.10 -8.38
C ARG A 3 8.89 22.41 -9.73
N LEU A 4 7.69 21.95 -10.10
CA LEU A 4 7.44 21.34 -11.41
C LEU A 4 7.75 22.32 -12.53
N LYS A 5 7.30 23.58 -12.44
CA LYS A 5 7.59 24.59 -13.47
C LYS A 5 9.09 24.82 -13.64
N LYS A 6 9.85 24.89 -12.55
CA LYS A 6 11.32 25.01 -12.58
C LYS A 6 11.98 23.78 -13.23
N TYR A 7 11.50 22.59 -12.90
CA TYR A 7 11.99 21.34 -13.49
C TYR A 7 11.76 21.31 -15.00
N LEU A 8 10.52 21.55 -15.44
CA LEU A 8 10.16 21.53 -16.86
C LEU A 8 10.91 22.61 -17.66
N SER A 9 11.12 23.81 -17.10
CA SER A 9 11.86 24.87 -17.78
C SER A 9 13.36 24.59 -17.89
N SER A 10 13.92 23.73 -17.03
CA SER A 10 15.36 23.42 -16.99
C SER A 10 15.74 22.15 -17.76
N LYS A 11 14.76 21.44 -18.35
CA LYS A 11 14.97 20.16 -19.04
C LYS A 11 14.32 20.18 -20.42
N THR A 12 15.05 19.70 -21.43
CA THR A 12 14.46 19.42 -22.75
C THR A 12 13.49 18.24 -22.68
N SER A 13 12.55 18.12 -23.61
CA SER A 13 11.50 17.09 -23.57
C SER A 13 12.04 15.66 -23.46
N ASN A 14 13.19 15.35 -24.09
CA ASN A 14 13.85 14.05 -24.01
C ASN A 14 14.57 13.78 -22.66
N GLN A 15 14.75 14.79 -21.81
CA GLN A 15 15.34 14.68 -20.48
C GLN A 15 14.29 14.67 -19.36
N GLN A 16 13.03 14.90 -19.70
CA GLN A 16 11.94 14.90 -18.74
C GLN A 16 11.57 13.47 -18.35
N ASN A 17 11.50 13.24 -17.04
CA ASN A 17 11.19 11.94 -16.46
C ASN A 17 9.78 11.99 -15.86
N SER A 18 8.93 11.05 -16.25
CA SER A 18 7.52 11.00 -15.83
C SER A 18 7.38 10.84 -14.31
N ALA A 19 8.23 10.03 -13.69
CA ALA A 19 8.29 9.83 -12.25
C ALA A 19 8.63 11.15 -11.51
N ALA A 20 9.65 11.87 -11.96
CA ALA A 20 10.01 13.18 -11.41
C ALA A 20 8.88 14.20 -11.58
N ILE A 21 8.21 14.21 -12.73
CA ILE A 21 7.05 15.07 -12.99
C ILE A 21 5.93 14.76 -11.99
N ALA A 22 5.56 13.50 -11.83
CA ALA A 22 4.50 13.08 -10.91
C ALA A 22 4.81 13.48 -9.46
N TYR A 23 6.03 13.20 -8.99
CA TYR A 23 6.46 13.56 -7.64
C TYR A 23 6.44 15.07 -7.39
N LEU A 24 7.00 15.86 -8.32
CA LEU A 24 7.02 17.33 -8.17
C LEU A 24 5.63 17.95 -8.28
N ALA A 25 4.76 17.42 -9.13
CA ALA A 25 3.36 17.84 -9.22
C ALA A 25 2.62 17.59 -7.90
N ALA A 26 2.80 16.40 -7.31
CA ALA A 26 2.21 16.05 -6.01
C ALA A 26 2.69 16.99 -4.90
N LEU A 27 4.00 17.25 -4.80
CA LEU A 27 4.57 18.17 -3.80
C LEU A 27 4.06 19.60 -3.95
N ASP A 28 3.96 20.10 -5.19
CA ASP A 28 3.40 21.43 -5.46
C ASP A 28 1.91 21.50 -5.08
N HIS A 29 1.13 20.41 -5.27
CA HIS A 29 -0.27 20.36 -4.84
C HIS A 29 -0.40 20.34 -3.31
N ILE A 30 0.38 19.49 -2.62
CA ILE A 30 0.42 19.43 -1.15
C ILE A 30 0.77 20.81 -0.57
N GLU A 31 1.74 21.52 -1.15
CA GLU A 31 2.14 22.86 -0.69
C GLU A 31 0.99 23.87 -0.73
N THR A 32 0.04 23.74 -1.67
CA THR A 32 -1.13 24.64 -1.70
C THR A 32 -2.03 24.53 -0.48
N VAL A 33 -2.02 23.36 0.19
CA VAL A 33 -2.80 23.09 1.40
C VAL A 33 -1.92 23.21 2.65
N SER A 34 -0.71 22.67 2.61
CA SER A 34 0.23 22.66 3.73
C SER A 34 1.69 22.81 3.26
N PRO A 35 2.21 24.05 3.24
CA PRO A 35 3.61 24.30 2.91
C PRO A 35 4.61 23.63 3.85
N ALA A 36 4.27 23.55 5.14
CA ALA A 36 5.12 22.91 6.15
C ALA A 36 5.31 21.42 5.85
N ILE A 37 4.22 20.70 5.52
CA ILE A 37 4.29 19.27 5.20
C ILE A 37 5.09 19.04 3.91
N SER A 38 4.85 19.83 2.85
CA SER A 38 5.63 19.73 1.61
C SER A 38 7.13 19.96 1.88
N SER A 39 7.47 20.94 2.72
CA SER A 39 8.86 21.20 3.12
C SER A 39 9.48 20.04 3.90
N SER A 40 8.75 19.44 4.84
CA SER A 40 9.24 18.28 5.61
C SER A 40 9.47 17.05 4.73
N ILE A 41 8.60 16.77 3.76
CA ILE A 41 8.80 15.66 2.82
C ILE A 41 10.09 15.85 2.00
N ILE A 42 10.36 17.09 1.56
CA ILE A 42 11.58 17.39 0.81
C ILE A 42 12.82 17.26 1.69
N GLN A 43 12.74 17.67 2.95
CA GLN A 43 13.83 17.53 3.91
C GLN A 43 14.13 16.05 4.17
N GLU A 44 13.11 15.21 4.37
CA GLU A 44 13.29 13.77 4.56
C GLU A 44 14.00 13.13 3.36
N LEU A 45 13.64 13.50 2.12
CA LEU A 45 14.36 13.02 0.94
C LEU A 45 15.84 13.43 0.93
N GLN A 46 16.18 14.62 1.44
CA GLN A 46 17.58 15.04 1.57
C GLN A 46 18.29 14.24 2.67
N ASP A 47 17.61 13.97 3.76
CA ASP A 47 18.13 13.21 4.90
C ASP A 47 18.40 11.75 4.49
N GLU A 48 17.46 11.10 3.81
CA GLU A 48 17.63 9.77 3.22
C GLU A 48 18.82 9.68 2.26
N ARG A 49 19.12 10.74 1.50
CA ARG A 49 20.24 10.78 0.53
C ARG A 49 21.58 11.14 1.14
N SER A 50 21.59 11.73 2.33
CA SER A 50 22.80 12.20 3.01
C SER A 50 23.32 11.23 4.07
N HIS A 51 22.52 10.24 4.45
CA HIS A 51 22.88 9.25 5.48
C HIS A 51 23.00 7.84 4.92
N LEU A 52 23.92 7.06 5.47
CA LEU A 52 23.97 5.62 5.24
C LEU A 52 22.91 4.93 6.10
N LYS A 53 21.90 4.34 5.46
CA LYS A 53 20.88 3.54 6.14
C LYS A 53 21.42 2.15 6.48
N LEU A 54 21.47 1.83 7.77
CA LEU A 54 21.99 0.56 8.30
C LEU A 54 20.95 -0.25 9.09
N ILE A 55 19.71 0.25 9.18
CA ILE A 55 18.62 -0.47 9.82
C ILE A 55 18.16 -1.57 8.87
N ALA A 56 18.35 -2.84 9.27
CA ALA A 56 18.12 -3.99 8.40
C ALA A 56 16.68 -4.14 7.87
N SER A 57 15.70 -3.58 8.58
CA SER A 57 14.29 -3.61 8.20
C SER A 57 13.85 -2.43 7.35
N GLU A 58 14.69 -1.41 7.15
CA GLU A 58 14.37 -0.27 6.28
C GLU A 58 14.78 -0.56 4.83
N ASN A 59 14.03 -0.01 3.88
CA ASN A 59 14.32 -0.12 2.46
C ASN A 59 13.69 1.04 1.70
N PHE A 60 14.12 1.26 0.46
CA PHE A 60 13.55 2.26 -0.44
C PHE A 60 12.62 1.58 -1.46
N SER A 61 11.34 1.89 -1.41
CA SER A 61 10.39 1.44 -2.42
C SER A 61 10.56 2.23 -3.73
N SER A 62 10.10 1.65 -4.84
CA SER A 62 10.07 2.39 -6.11
C SER A 62 9.01 3.49 -6.06
N LEU A 63 9.22 4.57 -6.82
CA LEU A 63 8.23 5.64 -6.89
C LEU A 63 6.88 5.15 -7.48
N ALA A 64 6.89 4.11 -8.32
CA ALA A 64 5.66 3.50 -8.82
C ALA A 64 4.80 2.92 -7.67
N VAL A 65 5.43 2.26 -6.69
CA VAL A 65 4.74 1.76 -5.49
C VAL A 65 4.21 2.91 -4.65
N GLN A 66 5.01 3.95 -4.42
CA GLN A 66 4.59 5.12 -3.64
C GLN A 66 3.40 5.85 -4.30
N LEU A 67 3.42 6.02 -5.62
CA LEU A 67 2.33 6.63 -6.38
C LEU A 67 1.07 5.76 -6.41
N ALA A 68 1.22 4.43 -6.38
CA ALA A 68 0.08 3.52 -6.24
C ALA A 68 -0.58 3.61 -4.85
N MET A 69 0.17 3.91 -3.79
CA MET A 69 -0.40 4.14 -2.45
C MET A 69 -1.10 5.50 -2.33
N GLY A 70 -0.58 6.53 -2.99
CA GLY A 70 -1.11 7.90 -2.96
C GLY A 70 -2.16 8.18 -4.03
N ASN A 71 -3.14 7.28 -4.22
CA ASN A 71 -4.16 7.40 -5.27
C ASN A 71 -5.60 7.37 -4.71
N LEU A 72 -6.59 7.43 -5.61
CA LEU A 72 -8.02 7.47 -5.28
C LEU A 72 -8.57 6.18 -4.65
N LEU A 73 -7.79 5.10 -4.56
CA LEU A 73 -8.25 3.86 -3.94
C LEU A 73 -8.55 4.05 -2.44
N THR A 74 -7.95 5.06 -1.79
CA THR A 74 -8.26 5.41 -0.40
C THR A 74 -9.72 5.81 -0.16
N ASP A 75 -10.45 6.21 -1.20
CA ASP A 75 -11.85 6.62 -1.10
C ASP A 75 -12.81 5.41 -1.15
N LYS A 76 -12.29 4.20 -1.42
CA LYS A 76 -13.12 3.02 -1.68
C LYS A 76 -13.19 2.09 -0.49
N TYR A 77 -14.43 1.85 -0.04
CA TYR A 77 -14.75 0.80 0.92
C TYR A 77 -15.07 -0.51 0.18
N ALA A 78 -14.33 -1.59 0.49
CA ALA A 78 -14.42 -2.87 -0.22
C ALA A 78 -14.35 -4.07 0.75
N GLU A 79 -15.14 -4.03 1.83
CA GLU A 79 -15.20 -5.15 2.79
C GLU A 79 -15.59 -6.47 2.10
N GLY A 80 -14.99 -7.56 2.58
CA GLY A 80 -15.05 -8.88 1.96
C GLY A 80 -13.71 -9.23 1.31
N TYR A 81 -13.73 -10.18 0.39
CA TYR A 81 -12.57 -10.52 -0.45
C TYR A 81 -12.97 -10.43 -1.92
N ALA A 82 -12.00 -10.50 -2.84
CA ALA A 82 -12.26 -10.39 -4.27
C ALA A 82 -13.45 -11.26 -4.72
N HIS A 83 -14.40 -10.65 -5.45
CA HIS A 83 -15.64 -11.26 -5.96
C HIS A 83 -16.67 -11.65 -4.88
N HIS A 84 -16.39 -11.39 -3.60
CA HIS A 84 -17.25 -11.71 -2.45
C HIS A 84 -17.31 -10.51 -1.50
N ARG A 85 -17.82 -9.39 -2.02
CA ARG A 85 -17.89 -8.11 -1.32
C ARG A 85 -19.23 -7.90 -0.64
N PHE A 86 -19.21 -7.17 0.48
CA PHE A 86 -20.43 -6.69 1.13
C PHE A 86 -21.07 -5.50 0.41
N TYR A 87 -20.30 -4.77 -0.41
CA TYR A 87 -20.76 -3.59 -1.16
C TYR A 87 -20.51 -3.73 -2.66
N ALA A 88 -21.37 -3.07 -3.44
CA ALA A 88 -21.28 -3.04 -4.90
C ALA A 88 -20.16 -2.11 -5.42
N GLY A 89 -19.86 -2.26 -6.72
CA GLY A 89 -18.92 -1.39 -7.44
C GLY A 89 -17.46 -1.60 -7.02
N CYS A 90 -17.08 -2.86 -6.80
CA CYS A 90 -15.73 -3.24 -6.39
C CYS A 90 -14.93 -3.91 -7.51
N ASP A 91 -15.46 -4.01 -8.74
CA ASP A 91 -14.87 -4.78 -9.85
C ASP A 91 -13.38 -4.47 -10.09
N ASN A 92 -13.02 -3.17 -10.07
CA ASN A 92 -11.62 -2.75 -10.23
C ASN A 92 -10.76 -3.07 -9.00
N ILE A 93 -11.33 -3.01 -7.79
CA ILE A 93 -10.64 -3.39 -6.55
C ILE A 93 -10.40 -4.89 -6.52
N ASP A 94 -11.38 -5.67 -6.97
CA ASP A 94 -11.30 -7.12 -7.08
C ASP A 94 -10.19 -7.52 -8.03
N SER A 95 -10.10 -6.87 -9.20
CA SER A 95 -9.01 -7.11 -10.15
C SER A 95 -7.64 -6.80 -9.54
N ILE A 96 -7.50 -5.70 -8.78
CA ILE A 96 -6.24 -5.33 -8.12
C ILE A 96 -5.88 -6.35 -7.02
N GLU A 97 -6.83 -6.68 -6.14
CA GLU A 97 -6.61 -7.61 -5.02
C GLU A 97 -6.31 -9.03 -5.52
N GLU A 98 -7.05 -9.50 -6.53
CA GLU A 98 -6.81 -10.80 -7.15
C GLU A 98 -5.43 -10.87 -7.82
N THR A 99 -5.04 -9.82 -8.56
CA THR A 99 -3.71 -9.75 -9.19
C THR A 99 -2.62 -9.84 -8.13
N ALA A 100 -2.73 -9.08 -7.03
CA ALA A 100 -1.76 -9.10 -5.95
C ALA A 100 -1.66 -10.50 -5.30
N SER A 101 -2.79 -11.15 -5.01
CA SER A 101 -2.80 -12.52 -4.47
C SER A 101 -2.17 -13.53 -5.44
N GLN A 102 -2.47 -13.44 -6.74
CA GLN A 102 -1.90 -14.34 -7.76
C GLN A 102 -0.38 -14.14 -7.90
N GLU A 103 0.10 -12.90 -7.88
CA GLU A 103 1.54 -12.63 -7.91
C GLU A 103 2.27 -13.21 -6.70
N LEU A 104 1.71 -13.10 -5.49
CA LEU A 104 2.29 -13.72 -4.30
C LEU A 104 2.30 -15.25 -4.37
N ILE A 105 1.21 -15.85 -4.87
CA ILE A 105 1.13 -17.31 -5.09
C ILE A 105 2.25 -17.77 -6.04
N GLN A 106 2.45 -17.06 -7.15
CA GLN A 106 3.49 -17.40 -8.12
C GLN A 106 4.90 -17.17 -7.55
N LEU A 107 5.10 -16.07 -6.81
CA LEU A 107 6.39 -15.70 -6.24
C LEU A 107 6.85 -16.69 -5.16
N PHE A 108 5.94 -17.14 -4.28
CA PHE A 108 6.27 -17.97 -3.13
C PHE A 108 5.93 -19.46 -3.32
N GLY A 109 5.24 -19.84 -4.39
CA GLY A 109 4.84 -21.23 -4.65
C GLY A 109 3.86 -21.78 -3.61
N CYS A 110 2.99 -20.93 -3.07
CA CYS A 110 1.98 -21.32 -2.07
C CYS A 110 0.60 -21.58 -2.71
N GLU A 111 -0.29 -22.29 -2.00
CA GLU A 111 -1.65 -22.56 -2.50
C GLU A 111 -2.56 -21.33 -2.40
N HIS A 112 -2.34 -20.47 -1.40
CA HIS A 112 -3.17 -19.31 -1.10
C HIS A 112 -2.31 -18.13 -0.65
N ALA A 113 -2.74 -16.91 -0.97
CA ALA A 113 -2.14 -15.68 -0.48
C ALA A 113 -3.22 -14.66 -0.07
N TYR A 114 -3.08 -14.12 1.14
CA TYR A 114 -3.99 -13.11 1.69
C TYR A 114 -3.27 -11.77 1.82
N VAL A 115 -3.76 -10.75 1.10
CA VAL A 115 -3.06 -9.47 0.87
C VAL A 115 -3.65 -8.27 1.61
N GLN A 116 -4.69 -8.48 2.42
CA GLN A 116 -5.37 -7.38 3.13
C GLN A 116 -4.74 -6.92 4.46
N PRO A 117 -3.92 -7.70 5.21
CA PRO A 117 -3.36 -7.20 6.47
C PRO A 117 -2.55 -5.91 6.28
N HIS A 118 -2.80 -4.89 7.10
CA HIS A 118 -2.15 -3.58 6.95
C HIS A 118 -0.68 -3.58 7.36
N SER A 119 -0.26 -4.55 8.17
CA SER A 119 1.11 -4.67 8.66
C SER A 119 1.45 -6.13 8.98
N GLY A 120 2.74 -6.39 9.25
CA GLY A 120 3.17 -7.72 9.72
C GLY A 120 2.58 -8.11 11.09
N ALA A 121 2.31 -7.14 11.96
CA ALA A 121 1.67 -7.41 13.26
C ALA A 121 0.22 -7.88 13.06
N ASP A 122 -0.52 -7.20 12.18
CA ASP A 122 -1.89 -7.54 11.81
C ASP A 122 -1.95 -8.94 11.17
N ALA A 123 -1.02 -9.24 10.26
CA ALA A 123 -0.94 -10.54 9.61
C ALA A 123 -0.73 -11.68 10.62
N ASN A 124 0.17 -11.48 11.60
CA ASN A 124 0.41 -12.46 12.66
C ASN A 124 -0.84 -12.68 13.53
N LEU A 125 -1.55 -11.60 13.86
CA LEU A 125 -2.77 -11.67 14.66
C LEU A 125 -3.88 -12.42 13.93
N VAL A 126 -4.07 -12.14 12.64
CA VAL A 126 -5.04 -12.85 11.78
C VAL A 126 -4.72 -14.34 11.72
N ALA A 127 -3.46 -14.70 11.47
CA ALA A 127 -3.03 -16.10 11.40
C ALA A 127 -3.25 -16.82 12.74
N LEU A 128 -2.87 -16.19 13.86
CA LEU A 128 -3.06 -16.76 15.19
C LEU A 128 -4.54 -16.98 15.50
N TRP A 129 -5.40 -15.98 15.26
CA TRP A 129 -6.83 -16.12 15.50
C TRP A 129 -7.49 -17.17 14.61
N ALA A 130 -7.13 -17.23 13.32
CA ALA A 130 -7.65 -18.27 12.43
C ALA A 130 -7.36 -19.68 12.97
N ILE A 131 -6.14 -19.90 13.48
CA ILE A 131 -5.74 -21.18 14.08
C ILE A 131 -6.51 -21.43 15.39
N LEU A 132 -6.57 -20.45 16.29
CA LEU A 132 -7.26 -20.61 17.58
C LEU A 132 -8.75 -20.85 17.41
N ILE A 133 -9.41 -20.13 16.49
CA ILE A 133 -10.82 -20.32 16.19
C ILE A 133 -11.05 -21.74 15.68
N HIS A 134 -10.26 -22.17 14.69
CA HIS A 134 -10.46 -23.47 14.07
C HIS A 134 -10.08 -24.65 14.99
N LYS A 135 -8.99 -24.54 15.75
CA LYS A 135 -8.44 -25.66 16.55
C LYS A 135 -8.99 -25.72 17.97
N ILE A 136 -9.41 -24.59 18.54
CA ILE A 136 -9.85 -24.50 19.93
C ILE A 136 -11.30 -24.09 20.02
N GLN A 137 -11.65 -22.90 19.53
CA GLN A 137 -12.99 -22.34 19.74
C GLN A 137 -14.09 -23.22 19.14
N ASN A 138 -13.98 -23.60 17.86
CA ASN A 138 -15.02 -24.34 17.17
C ASN A 138 -15.26 -25.72 17.82
N PRO A 139 -14.21 -26.55 18.09
CA PRO A 139 -14.39 -27.80 18.81
C PRO A 139 -15.01 -27.65 20.20
N GLU A 140 -14.62 -26.63 20.97
CA GLU A 140 -15.20 -26.40 22.31
C GLU A 140 -16.67 -26.01 22.21
N ILE A 141 -17.03 -25.12 21.28
CA ILE A 141 -18.43 -24.71 21.07
C ILE A 141 -19.30 -25.91 20.67
N GLU A 142 -18.79 -26.78 19.79
CA GLU A 142 -19.49 -28.02 19.40
C GLU A 142 -19.74 -28.94 20.60
N LYS A 143 -18.79 -29.08 21.53
CA LYS A 143 -18.97 -29.87 22.77
C LYS A 143 -20.12 -29.35 23.64
N PHE A 144 -20.37 -28.04 23.62
CA PHE A 144 -21.51 -27.43 24.33
C PHE A 144 -22.84 -27.61 23.62
N GLY A 145 -22.90 -28.36 22.51
CA GLY A 145 -24.11 -28.61 21.74
C GLY A 145 -24.64 -27.36 21.02
N LYS A 146 -23.83 -26.29 20.95
CA LYS A 146 -24.12 -25.10 20.17
C LYS A 146 -23.41 -25.24 18.84
N LYS A 147 -24.14 -25.21 17.74
CA LYS A 147 -23.53 -24.93 16.42
C LYS A 147 -23.47 -23.41 16.28
N LEU A 148 -22.31 -22.90 15.88
CA LEU A 148 -22.18 -21.54 15.35
C LEU A 148 -22.89 -21.46 13.99
#